data_AF-A0A183T5S2-F1
#
_entry.id   AF-A0A183T5S2-F1
#
_cell.length_a   1.000
_cell.length_b   1.000
_cell.length_c   1.000
_cell.angle_alpha   90.00
_cell.angle_beta   90.00
_cell.angle_gamma   90.00
#
_symmetry.space_group_name_H-M   'P 1'
#
loop_
_entity.id
_entity.type
_entity.pdbx_description
1 polymer ?
#
loop_
_entity_poly.entity_id
_entity_poly.type
_entity_poly.pdbx_seq_one_letter_code
_entity_poly.pdbx_strand_id
1 'polypeptide(L)'
;MKTSGLRSVMQDTTELFESPLNSRYASAAMKFNFSAKRKVTLWRQLWIWLAEAQKELGVEITGRYANNSVTKYLPGPSFSKSMSIFLPLDEQLEEMRVKMNDVDFEKAAIEEVQRRHDVMAHVYVFASACPKASPIIHLGATSCFVGDNADLICLRHAFELLAPKVARCIDRVVTRARQYRDVVCLGRTHLQPAQPTTVGRRMCLWIQELLMDLENIERARDHLIRFRGTKGAIGTQASFLDLFDGDNNKVLRLDELVAAKAGFSKVWMVTGQTYPRKLDTELVSVLSSLGATVHKICTDIRLLASFKEIEEPFESDQIGSSAMPYKRNPIRCERACALARLLMAQAAPCLATASVQWLERSLDDSAIRRIVLPEACLAADACLSILQNVFEGLVVYPKVIERNLLSELPFLASERIIVRMVTLKQANRQECHERLRTHSQAAGAVVKMEGRPNDLVDRLMADTYFKPVHSELAQLLDPKAFIGRAPEQVSFKFKFILLILASCLSLNMPVLRLSIIRTKYFAVLDVTTSLTVGVGLAPFNFSSFINERIGESF
;
A
#
# COMPACT_ATOMS: atom_id res chain seq x y z
N MET A 1 -10.85 -35.18 42.17
CA MET A 1 -9.80 -34.18 42.48
C MET A 1 -9.43 -33.45 41.20
N LYS A 2 -9.46 -32.10 41.23
CA LYS A 2 -9.08 -31.13 40.19
C LYS A 2 -10.09 -30.81 39.07
N THR A 3 -11.28 -30.38 39.46
CA THR A 3 -12.11 -29.38 38.73
C THR A 3 -11.74 -27.96 39.18
N SER A 4 -10.44 -27.65 39.23
CA SER A 4 -9.92 -26.36 39.66
C SER A 4 -8.85 -25.90 38.66
N GLY A 5 -9.25 -25.15 37.64
CA GLY A 5 -8.30 -24.65 36.63
C GLY A 5 -8.87 -23.85 35.46
N LEU A 6 -10.18 -23.66 35.37
CA LEU A 6 -10.79 -22.78 34.36
C LEU A 6 -11.40 -21.56 35.07
N ARG A 7 -10.52 -20.72 35.64
CA ARG A 7 -10.89 -19.32 35.84
C ARG A 7 -10.80 -18.67 34.47
N SER A 8 -11.87 -18.00 34.04
CA SER A 8 -11.82 -17.02 32.96
C SER A 8 -10.92 -15.88 33.44
N VAL A 9 -9.62 -16.03 33.24
CA VAL A 9 -8.73 -14.89 33.35
C VAL A 9 -8.91 -14.17 32.02
N MET A 10 -9.81 -13.19 31.99
CA MET A 10 -9.55 -12.02 31.15
C MET A 10 -8.23 -11.46 31.71
N GLN A 11 -7.11 -12.03 31.25
CA GLN A 11 -5.79 -11.50 31.52
C GLN A 11 -5.87 -10.06 31.06
N ASP A 12 -5.58 -9.13 31.96
CA ASP A 12 -5.46 -7.74 31.59
C ASP A 12 -4.50 -7.71 30.40
N THR A 13 -4.99 -7.26 29.24
CA THR A 13 -4.20 -7.29 28.00
C THR A 13 -2.94 -6.45 28.12
N THR A 14 -2.81 -5.62 29.17
CA THR A 14 -1.58 -4.90 29.52
C THR A 14 -0.49 -5.77 30.12
N GLU A 15 -0.79 -6.97 30.63
CA GLU A 15 0.19 -7.92 31.17
C GLU A 15 0.87 -8.78 30.09
N LEU A 16 0.32 -8.79 28.86
CA LEU A 16 0.80 -9.60 27.75
C LEU A 16 1.39 -8.72 26.63
N PHE A 17 2.32 -9.29 25.87
CA PHE A 17 2.82 -8.62 24.67
C PHE A 17 1.71 -8.50 23.63
N GLU A 18 1.45 -7.25 23.21
CA GLU A 18 0.59 -6.95 22.08
C GLU A 18 1.41 -6.31 20.96
N SER A 19 1.17 -6.74 19.71
CA SER A 19 1.81 -6.14 18.54
C SER A 19 1.50 -4.64 18.47
N PRO A 20 2.53 -3.76 18.42
CA PRO A 20 2.31 -2.31 18.28
C PRO A 20 1.59 -1.92 16.99
N LEU A 21 1.66 -2.75 15.95
CA LEU A 21 0.90 -2.55 14.72
C LEU A 21 -0.61 -2.59 15.01
N ASN A 22 -1.06 -3.45 15.94
CA ASN A 22 -2.46 -3.56 16.34
C ASN A 22 -2.87 -2.46 17.34
N SER A 23 -2.09 -2.26 18.41
CA SER A 23 -2.47 -1.37 19.50
C SER A 23 -2.30 0.12 19.19
N ARG A 24 -1.32 0.47 18.32
CA ARG A 24 -0.86 1.85 18.19
C ARG A 24 -0.93 2.43 16.78
N TYR A 25 -0.70 1.64 15.74
CA TYR A 25 -0.37 2.20 14.42
C TYR A 25 -1.43 2.01 13.33
N ALA A 26 -1.93 0.78 13.13
CA ALA A 26 -2.81 0.51 12.01
C ALA A 26 -4.26 0.97 12.26
N SER A 27 -4.97 1.30 11.17
CA SER A 27 -6.36 1.73 11.23
C SER A 27 -7.30 0.60 11.65
N ALA A 28 -8.43 0.97 12.26
CA ALA A 28 -9.45 0.01 12.72
C ALA A 28 -9.96 -0.90 11.59
N ALA A 29 -10.11 -0.38 10.37
CA ALA A 29 -10.55 -1.15 9.21
C ALA A 29 -9.55 -2.26 8.84
N MET A 30 -8.25 -1.95 8.79
CA MET A 30 -7.22 -2.94 8.49
C MET A 30 -7.07 -3.96 9.61
N LYS A 31 -7.17 -3.54 10.88
CA LYS A 31 -7.17 -4.44 12.05
C LYS A 31 -8.35 -5.40 12.03
N PHE A 32 -9.55 -4.89 11.74
CA PHE A 32 -10.74 -5.73 11.62
C PHE A 32 -10.60 -6.75 10.48
N ASN A 33 -10.02 -6.35 9.35
CA ASN A 33 -9.84 -7.22 8.19
C ASN A 33 -9.04 -8.50 8.51
N PHE A 34 -8.04 -8.41 9.39
CA PHE A 34 -7.24 -9.55 9.86
C PHE A 34 -7.65 -10.09 11.25
N SER A 35 -8.79 -9.67 11.79
CA SER A 35 -9.27 -10.14 13.09
C SER A 35 -9.74 -11.59 13.05
N ALA A 36 -9.62 -12.29 14.18
CA ALA A 36 -10.15 -13.66 14.35
C ALA A 36 -11.66 -13.72 14.05
N LYS A 37 -12.43 -12.70 14.48
CA LYS A 37 -13.86 -12.57 14.16
C LYS A 37 -14.11 -12.53 12.67
N ARG A 38 -13.41 -11.66 11.94
CA ARG A 38 -13.55 -11.56 10.48
C ARG A 38 -13.21 -12.88 9.80
N LYS A 39 -12.10 -13.51 10.19
CA LYS A 39 -11.65 -14.81 9.65
C LYS A 39 -12.72 -15.90 9.81
N VAL A 40 -13.26 -16.08 11.01
CA VAL A 40 -14.23 -17.15 11.28
C VAL A 40 -15.59 -16.85 10.64
N THR A 41 -16.03 -15.59 10.62
CA THR A 41 -17.23 -15.20 9.86
C THR A 41 -17.06 -15.48 8.37
N LEU A 42 -15.87 -15.24 7.80
CA LEU A 42 -15.58 -15.61 6.41
C LEU A 42 -15.59 -17.12 6.19
N TRP A 43 -15.09 -17.92 7.13
CA TRP A 43 -15.17 -19.38 7.05
C TRP A 43 -16.62 -19.86 6.99
N ARG A 44 -17.49 -19.32 7.86
CA ARG A 44 -18.91 -19.61 7.85
C ARG A 44 -19.60 -19.16 6.56
N GLN A 45 -19.26 -17.98 6.07
CA GLN A 45 -19.78 -17.47 4.80
C GLN A 45 -19.37 -18.36 3.61
N LEU A 46 -18.12 -18.86 3.59
CA LEU A 46 -17.64 -19.78 2.56
C LEU A 46 -18.37 -21.13 2.61
N TRP A 47 -18.67 -21.67 3.81
CA TRP A 47 -19.50 -22.86 3.93
C TRP A 47 -20.93 -22.63 3.45
N ILE A 48 -21.52 -21.46 3.74
CA ILE A 48 -22.84 -21.08 3.22
C ILE A 48 -22.82 -21.04 1.68
N TRP A 49 -21.84 -20.35 1.08
CA TRP A 49 -21.72 -20.29 -0.38
C TRP A 49 -21.48 -21.64 -1.02
N LEU A 50 -20.73 -22.53 -0.37
CA LEU A 50 -20.53 -23.90 -0.83
C LEU A 50 -21.86 -24.66 -0.86
N ALA A 51 -22.61 -24.63 0.24
CA ALA A 51 -23.90 -25.32 0.35
C ALA A 51 -24.94 -24.75 -0.63
N GLU A 52 -24.97 -23.43 -0.84
CA GLU A 52 -25.82 -22.79 -1.85
C GLU A 52 -25.49 -23.25 -3.26
N ALA A 53 -24.20 -23.30 -3.62
CA ALA A 53 -23.77 -23.72 -4.95
C ALA A 53 -24.00 -25.24 -5.17
N GLN A 54 -23.77 -26.06 -4.15
CA GLN A 54 -24.11 -27.49 -4.18
C GLN A 54 -25.61 -27.71 -4.38
N LYS A 55 -26.46 -26.94 -3.68
CA LYS A 55 -27.90 -26.95 -3.88
C LYS A 55 -28.28 -26.62 -5.33
N GLU A 56 -27.72 -25.54 -5.87
CA GLU A 56 -28.00 -25.06 -7.23
C GLU A 56 -27.63 -26.12 -8.29
N LEU A 57 -26.62 -26.94 -8.01
CA LEU A 57 -26.16 -28.02 -8.89
C LEU A 57 -26.86 -29.37 -8.67
N GLY A 58 -27.89 -29.38 -7.83
CA GLY A 58 -28.73 -30.54 -7.59
C GLY A 58 -28.12 -31.58 -6.64
N VAL A 59 -27.24 -31.18 -5.73
CA VAL A 59 -26.86 -32.05 -4.60
C VAL A 59 -28.09 -32.21 -3.71
N GLU A 60 -28.76 -33.34 -3.85
CA GLU A 60 -29.83 -33.72 -2.94
C GLU A 60 -29.23 -34.18 -1.62
N ILE A 61 -29.21 -33.28 -0.64
CA ILE A 61 -28.79 -33.63 0.72
C ILE A 61 -29.95 -34.37 1.40
N THR A 62 -30.17 -35.61 0.99
CA THR A 62 -31.06 -36.54 1.68
C THR A 62 -30.31 -37.13 2.87
N GLY A 63 -30.93 -37.09 4.05
CA GLY A 63 -30.35 -37.54 5.32
C GLY A 63 -30.13 -39.05 5.42
N ARG A 64 -29.35 -39.65 4.52
CA ARG A 64 -28.74 -40.97 4.69
C ARG A 64 -27.22 -40.82 4.77
N TYR A 65 -26.73 -40.36 5.91
CA TYR A 65 -25.41 -40.83 6.33
C TYR A 65 -25.58 -42.23 6.89
N ALA A 66 -25.40 -43.23 6.03
CA ALA A 66 -25.08 -44.57 6.50
C ALA A 66 -23.83 -44.45 7.38
N ASN A 67 -23.93 -44.99 8.59
CA ASN A 67 -23.04 -44.87 9.75
C ASN A 67 -21.58 -45.36 9.58
N ASN A 68 -20.98 -45.36 8.38
CA ASN A 68 -19.79 -46.18 8.12
C ASN A 68 -18.48 -45.44 7.82
N SER A 69 -18.42 -44.10 7.80
CA SER A 69 -17.13 -43.40 7.57
C SER A 69 -16.84 -42.17 8.44
N VAL A 70 -17.82 -41.63 9.17
CA VAL A 70 -17.61 -40.51 10.12
C VAL A 70 -17.52 -40.98 11.59
N THR A 71 -18.00 -42.18 11.89
CA THR A 71 -18.02 -42.78 13.24
C THR A 71 -16.65 -43.21 13.77
N LYS A 72 -15.58 -43.18 12.96
CA LYS A 72 -14.24 -43.58 13.42
C LYS A 72 -13.50 -42.49 14.22
N TYR A 73 -13.98 -41.24 14.21
CA TYR A 73 -13.27 -40.09 14.81
C TYR A 73 -14.10 -39.24 15.80
N LEU A 74 -15.30 -39.66 16.18
CA LEU A 74 -16.14 -38.98 17.18
C LEU A 74 -16.37 -39.91 18.39
N PRO A 75 -15.65 -39.75 19.52
CA PRO A 75 -16.03 -40.41 20.76
C PRO A 75 -17.07 -39.55 21.49
N GLY A 76 -18.32 -39.99 21.52
CA GLY A 76 -19.44 -39.35 22.20
C GLY A 76 -20.69 -40.25 22.20
N PRO A 77 -21.63 -40.08 23.16
CA PRO A 77 -22.61 -41.11 23.48
C PRO A 77 -23.55 -41.38 22.30
N SER A 78 -23.81 -42.67 22.07
CA SER A 78 -24.76 -43.20 21.10
C SER A 78 -26.03 -42.33 21.00
N PHE A 79 -26.16 -41.60 19.88
CA PHE A 79 -27.40 -40.93 19.51
C PHE A 79 -28.47 -42.01 19.32
N SER A 80 -29.55 -41.91 20.12
CA SER A 80 -30.71 -42.76 19.99
C SER A 80 -31.33 -42.59 18.60
N LYS A 81 -31.87 -43.69 18.05
CA LYS A 81 -32.68 -43.72 16.82
C LYS A 81 -33.71 -42.58 16.86
N SER A 82 -33.44 -41.49 16.15
CA SER A 82 -34.44 -40.47 15.87
C SER A 82 -34.81 -40.51 14.39
N MET A 83 -36.11 -40.40 14.18
CA MET A 83 -36.84 -40.39 12.93
C MET A 83 -36.15 -39.47 11.92
N SER A 84 -35.75 -40.01 10.76
CA SER A 84 -35.12 -39.27 9.67
C SER A 84 -36.14 -38.33 9.02
N ILE A 85 -36.33 -37.15 9.61
CA ILE A 85 -37.13 -36.08 9.03
C ILE A 85 -36.24 -35.41 7.98
N PHE A 86 -36.67 -35.50 6.72
CA PHE A 86 -36.08 -34.79 5.60
C PHE A 86 -36.27 -33.29 5.84
N LEU A 87 -35.20 -32.59 6.25
CA LEU A 87 -35.23 -31.13 6.38
C LEU A 87 -34.86 -30.51 5.03
N PRO A 88 -35.70 -29.64 4.45
CA PRO A 88 -35.38 -28.93 3.22
C PRO A 88 -34.05 -28.19 3.34
N LEU A 89 -33.23 -28.24 2.28
CA LEU A 89 -31.92 -27.57 2.26
C LEU A 89 -32.02 -26.05 2.50
N ASP A 90 -33.18 -25.44 2.21
CA ASP A 90 -33.48 -24.06 2.58
C ASP A 90 -33.47 -23.81 4.08
N GLU A 91 -34.03 -24.72 4.89
CA GLU A 91 -34.02 -24.57 6.34
C GLU A 91 -32.61 -24.69 6.93
N GLN A 92 -31.79 -25.57 6.35
CA GLN A 92 -30.40 -25.75 6.76
C GLN A 92 -29.57 -24.51 6.41
N LEU A 93 -29.71 -23.97 5.20
CA LEU A 93 -29.05 -22.75 4.77
C LEU A 93 -29.46 -21.54 5.60
N GLU A 94 -30.74 -21.42 5.93
CA GLU A 94 -31.23 -20.31 6.75
C GLU A 94 -30.70 -20.38 8.18
N GLU A 95 -30.63 -21.58 8.77
CA GLU A 95 -29.99 -21.79 10.08
C GLU A 95 -28.53 -21.33 10.06
N MET A 96 -27.78 -21.69 9.01
CA MET A 96 -26.38 -21.26 8.85
C MET A 96 -26.26 -19.73 8.73
N ARG A 97 -27.16 -19.06 7.99
CA ARG A 97 -27.15 -17.59 7.83
C ARG A 97 -27.43 -16.88 9.14
N VAL A 98 -28.47 -17.29 9.87
CA VAL A 98 -28.84 -16.71 11.17
C VAL A 98 -27.68 -16.85 12.17
N LYS A 99 -27.00 -18.00 12.17
CA LYS A 99 -25.89 -18.28 13.08
C LYS A 99 -24.52 -17.83 12.56
N MET A 100 -24.42 -17.23 11.38
CA MET A 100 -23.11 -16.89 10.77
C MET A 100 -22.23 -16.00 11.67
N ASN A 101 -22.82 -15.03 12.38
CA ASN A 101 -22.10 -14.10 13.24
C ASN A 101 -22.00 -14.54 14.72
N ASP A 102 -22.69 -15.63 15.09
CA ASP A 102 -22.79 -16.16 16.46
C ASP A 102 -21.64 -17.15 16.74
N VAL A 103 -20.43 -16.61 16.95
CA VAL A 103 -19.21 -17.41 17.11
C VAL A 103 -18.84 -17.56 18.59
N ASP A 104 -18.94 -18.78 19.09
CA ASP A 104 -18.43 -19.18 20.41
C ASP A 104 -16.92 -19.48 20.32
N PHE A 105 -16.09 -18.49 20.66
CA PHE A 105 -14.64 -18.60 20.63
C PHE A 105 -14.07 -19.45 21.78
N GLU A 106 -14.73 -19.47 22.94
CA GLU A 106 -14.29 -20.28 24.08
C GLU A 106 -14.44 -21.77 23.75
N LYS A 107 -15.60 -22.15 23.21
CA LYS A 107 -15.81 -23.51 22.73
C LYS A 107 -14.84 -23.84 21.60
N ALA A 108 -14.62 -22.94 20.63
CA ALA A 108 -13.65 -23.19 19.55
C ALA A 108 -12.24 -23.48 20.08
N ALA A 109 -11.77 -22.73 21.08
CA ALA A 109 -10.47 -22.96 21.70
C ALA A 109 -10.39 -24.33 22.40
N ILE A 110 -11.44 -24.74 23.12
CA ILE A 110 -11.52 -26.06 23.76
C ILE A 110 -11.48 -27.18 22.71
N GLU A 111 -12.28 -27.06 21.64
CA GLU A 111 -12.37 -28.06 20.59
C GLU A 111 -11.07 -28.15 19.78
N GLU A 112 -10.33 -27.03 19.61
CA GLU A 112 -9.02 -26.99 18.96
C GLU A 112 -7.95 -27.70 19.78
N VAL A 113 -7.93 -27.53 21.10
CA VAL A 113 -7.03 -28.29 21.99
C VAL A 113 -7.31 -29.79 21.90
N GLN A 114 -8.58 -30.19 21.83
CA GLN A 114 -8.97 -31.59 21.73
C GLN A 114 -8.64 -32.20 20.35
N ARG A 115 -8.95 -31.50 19.26
CA ARG A 115 -8.78 -32.02 17.88
C ARG A 115 -7.41 -31.77 17.29
N ARG A 116 -6.63 -30.86 17.86
CA ARG A 116 -5.35 -30.37 17.31
C ARG A 116 -5.50 -29.84 15.87
N HIS A 117 -6.67 -29.26 15.58
CA HIS A 117 -7.01 -28.78 14.24
C HIS A 117 -8.03 -27.62 14.31
N ASP A 118 -7.59 -26.42 13.91
CA ASP A 118 -8.37 -25.16 14.00
C ASP A 118 -9.65 -25.20 13.14
N VAL A 119 -9.56 -25.59 11.87
CA VAL A 119 -10.74 -25.67 10.99
C VAL A 119 -11.76 -26.68 11.52
N MET A 120 -11.33 -27.88 11.94
CA MET A 120 -12.25 -28.90 12.44
C MET A 120 -12.90 -28.51 13.77
N ALA A 121 -12.19 -27.76 14.63
CA ALA A 121 -12.79 -27.15 15.81
C ALA A 121 -13.93 -26.19 15.42
N HIS A 122 -13.70 -25.31 14.45
CA HIS A 122 -14.73 -24.38 13.98
C HIS A 122 -15.87 -25.05 13.21
N VAL A 123 -15.62 -26.14 12.47
CA VAL A 123 -16.67 -26.98 11.87
C VAL A 123 -17.57 -27.52 12.97
N TYR A 124 -16.99 -28.10 14.03
CA TYR A 124 -17.76 -28.68 15.12
C TYR A 124 -18.55 -27.62 15.91
N VAL A 125 -17.96 -26.46 16.17
CA VAL A 125 -18.66 -25.34 16.83
C VAL A 125 -19.82 -24.86 15.98
N PHE A 126 -19.64 -24.71 14.66
CA PHE A 126 -20.70 -24.26 13.79
C PHE A 126 -21.80 -25.32 13.60
N ALA A 127 -21.42 -26.59 13.46
CA ALA A 127 -22.35 -27.72 13.43
C ALA A 127 -23.15 -27.87 14.73
N SER A 128 -22.54 -27.60 15.89
CA SER A 128 -23.24 -27.56 17.17
C SER A 128 -24.26 -26.42 17.24
N ALA A 129 -23.94 -25.27 16.64
CA ALA A 129 -24.84 -24.11 16.58
C ALA A 129 -25.94 -24.27 15.52
N CYS A 130 -25.70 -25.13 14.52
CA CYS A 130 -26.60 -25.42 13.40
C CYS A 130 -26.90 -26.93 13.29
N PRO A 131 -27.70 -27.52 14.20
CA PRO A 131 -27.97 -28.96 14.19
C PRO A 131 -28.61 -29.46 12.89
N LYS A 132 -29.44 -28.64 12.22
CA LYS A 132 -30.06 -29.02 10.94
C LYS A 132 -29.03 -29.07 9.82
N ALA A 133 -28.10 -28.11 9.79
CA ALA A 133 -27.05 -28.03 8.77
C ALA A 133 -25.77 -28.82 9.12
N SER A 134 -25.64 -29.35 10.33
CA SER A 134 -24.48 -30.10 10.81
C SER A 134 -23.94 -31.13 9.81
N PRO A 135 -24.78 -31.97 9.15
CA PRO A 135 -24.30 -32.99 8.22
C PRO A 135 -23.69 -32.42 6.92
N ILE A 136 -23.99 -31.17 6.56
CA ILE A 136 -23.65 -30.58 5.25
C ILE A 136 -22.50 -29.59 5.32
N ILE A 137 -22.17 -29.13 6.52
CA ILE A 137 -21.07 -28.20 6.72
C ILE A 137 -19.78 -28.88 6.27
N HIS A 138 -19.04 -28.21 5.37
CA HIS A 138 -17.77 -28.67 4.82
C HIS A 138 -17.83 -29.87 3.86
N LEU A 139 -19.02 -30.23 3.35
CA LEU A 139 -19.22 -31.38 2.47
C LEU A 139 -18.34 -31.30 1.20
N GLY A 140 -17.51 -32.33 0.99
CA GLY A 140 -16.59 -32.46 -0.15
C GLY A 140 -15.34 -31.56 -0.10
N ALA A 141 -15.25 -30.65 0.88
CA ALA A 141 -14.17 -29.69 1.00
C ALA A 141 -13.02 -30.20 1.90
N THR A 142 -11.90 -29.46 1.87
CA THR A 142 -10.75 -29.62 2.77
C THR A 142 -10.51 -28.32 3.54
N SER A 143 -9.70 -28.33 4.59
CA SER A 143 -9.41 -27.16 5.42
C SER A 143 -8.97 -25.92 4.62
N CYS A 144 -8.21 -26.09 3.55
CA CYS A 144 -7.80 -25.01 2.67
C CYS A 144 -8.94 -24.38 1.86
N PHE A 145 -10.12 -25.01 1.76
CA PHE A 145 -11.30 -24.36 1.20
C PHE A 145 -11.70 -23.11 2.00
N VAL A 146 -11.69 -23.18 3.34
CA VAL A 146 -12.00 -22.00 4.16
C VAL A 146 -10.76 -21.18 4.49
N GLY A 147 -9.62 -21.84 4.76
CA GLY A 147 -8.37 -21.15 5.10
C GLY A 147 -7.87 -20.24 3.97
N ASP A 148 -7.52 -20.83 2.83
CA ASP A 148 -6.89 -20.10 1.73
C ASP A 148 -7.86 -19.12 1.05
N ASN A 149 -9.13 -19.48 0.86
CA ASN A 149 -10.10 -18.55 0.26
C ASN A 149 -10.39 -17.35 1.19
N ALA A 150 -10.45 -17.55 2.50
CA ALA A 150 -10.58 -16.43 3.43
C ALA A 150 -9.32 -15.55 3.44
N ASP A 151 -8.12 -16.14 3.40
CA ASP A 151 -6.87 -15.39 3.27
C ASP A 151 -6.87 -14.53 1.99
N LEU A 152 -7.28 -15.08 0.84
CA LEU A 152 -7.37 -14.35 -0.43
C LEU A 152 -8.40 -13.21 -0.38
N ILE A 153 -9.54 -13.41 0.28
CA ILE A 153 -10.54 -12.35 0.49
C ILE A 153 -9.94 -11.23 1.36
N CYS A 154 -9.30 -11.57 2.48
CA CYS A 154 -8.66 -10.60 3.36
C CYS A 154 -7.53 -9.84 2.66
N LEU A 155 -6.70 -10.54 1.87
CA LEU A 155 -5.63 -9.92 1.09
C LEU A 155 -6.21 -8.95 0.05
N ARG A 156 -7.22 -9.35 -0.73
CA ARG A 156 -7.84 -8.45 -1.70
C ARG A 156 -8.43 -7.20 -1.03
N HIS A 157 -9.16 -7.39 0.07
CA HIS A 157 -9.71 -6.27 0.85
C HIS A 157 -8.61 -5.37 1.44
N ALA A 158 -7.46 -5.93 1.85
CA ALA A 158 -6.34 -5.12 2.31
C ALA A 158 -5.83 -4.18 1.19
N PHE A 159 -5.66 -4.69 -0.02
CA PHE A 159 -5.24 -3.87 -1.17
C PHE A 159 -6.33 -2.87 -1.61
N GLU A 160 -7.61 -3.22 -1.49
CA GLU A 160 -8.75 -2.29 -1.66
C GLU A 160 -8.73 -1.14 -0.63
N LEU A 161 -8.29 -1.38 0.60
CA LEU A 161 -8.12 -0.35 1.63
C LEU A 161 -6.87 0.51 1.41
N LEU A 162 -5.79 -0.08 0.90
CA LEU A 162 -4.50 0.59 0.68
C LEU A 162 -4.52 1.50 -0.56
N ALA A 163 -5.09 1.05 -1.69
CA ALA A 163 -5.15 1.83 -2.93
C ALA A 163 -5.66 3.28 -2.74
N PRO A 164 -6.82 3.53 -2.09
CA PRO A 164 -7.31 4.89 -1.88
C PRO A 164 -6.46 5.68 -0.87
N LYS A 165 -5.71 5.02 0.03
CA LYS A 165 -4.73 5.70 0.90
C LYS A 165 -3.54 6.21 0.10
N VAL A 166 -2.99 5.42 -0.81
CA VAL A 166 -1.91 5.85 -1.72
C VAL A 166 -2.40 7.00 -2.61
N ALA A 167 -3.57 6.87 -3.22
CA ALA A 167 -4.17 7.92 -4.05
C ALA A 167 -4.36 9.23 -3.26
N ARG A 168 -4.80 9.15 -1.99
CA ARG A 168 -4.87 10.34 -1.12
C ARG A 168 -3.49 10.93 -0.86
N CYS A 169 -2.48 10.13 -0.53
CA CYS A 169 -1.12 10.64 -0.35
C CYS A 169 -0.65 11.41 -1.60
N ILE A 170 -0.85 10.84 -2.80
CA ILE A 170 -0.55 11.47 -4.09
C ILE A 170 -1.28 12.81 -4.23
N ASP A 171 -2.60 12.84 -4.05
CA ASP A 171 -3.41 14.08 -4.16
C ASP A 171 -2.90 15.19 -3.22
N ARG A 172 -2.55 14.83 -1.97
CA ARG A 172 -2.01 15.79 -0.99
C ARG A 172 -0.66 16.34 -1.40
N VAL A 173 0.29 15.49 -1.77
CA VAL A 173 1.62 15.95 -2.18
C VAL A 173 1.56 16.72 -3.50
N VAL A 174 0.67 16.36 -4.42
CA VAL A 174 0.42 17.10 -5.67
C VAL A 174 -0.07 18.51 -5.39
N THR A 175 -1.03 18.66 -4.46
CA THR A 175 -1.53 19.97 -4.03
C THR A 175 -0.39 20.83 -3.49
N ARG A 176 0.49 20.27 -2.66
CA ARG A 176 1.69 20.97 -2.14
C ARG A 176 2.70 21.27 -3.25
N ALA A 177 2.92 20.34 -4.17
CA ALA A 177 3.85 20.53 -5.29
C ALA A 177 3.44 21.71 -6.18
N ARG A 178 2.13 21.89 -6.41
CA ARG A 178 1.58 23.06 -7.12
C ARG A 178 1.75 24.34 -6.32
N GLN A 179 1.43 24.31 -5.03
CA GLN A 179 1.57 25.48 -4.15
C GLN A 179 3.00 26.01 -4.15
N TYR A 180 3.99 25.12 -4.17
CA TYR A 180 5.41 25.49 -4.12
C TYR A 180 6.13 25.31 -5.45
N ARG A 181 5.38 25.37 -6.57
CA ARG A 181 5.88 25.18 -7.94
C ARG A 181 7.07 26.09 -8.26
N ASP A 182 6.95 27.36 -7.87
CA ASP A 182 7.88 28.44 -8.25
C ASP A 182 8.83 28.81 -7.11
N VAL A 183 8.79 28.10 -5.98
CA VAL A 183 9.71 28.34 -4.85
C VAL A 183 11.06 27.70 -5.16
N VAL A 184 12.01 28.52 -5.60
CA VAL A 184 13.38 28.11 -5.91
C VAL A 184 14.08 27.62 -4.64
N CYS A 185 14.76 26.48 -4.71
CA CYS A 185 15.54 25.94 -3.62
C CYS A 185 16.84 25.31 -4.12
N LEU A 186 17.80 25.17 -3.22
CA LEU A 186 19.09 24.55 -3.52
C LEU A 186 18.90 23.07 -3.89
N GLY A 187 19.40 22.67 -5.06
CA GLY A 187 19.51 21.26 -5.43
C GLY A 187 20.61 20.58 -4.62
N ARG A 188 20.49 19.27 -4.37
CA ARG A 188 21.47 18.54 -3.56
C ARG A 188 21.79 17.19 -4.20
N THR A 189 23.08 16.97 -4.45
CA THR A 189 23.65 15.69 -4.88
C THR A 189 24.77 15.33 -3.92
N HIS A 190 24.82 14.09 -3.42
CA HIS A 190 25.74 13.72 -2.31
C HIS A 190 25.55 14.58 -1.05
N LEU A 191 24.34 15.12 -0.85
CA LEU A 191 24.02 16.12 0.18
C LEU A 191 24.82 17.43 0.08
N GLN A 192 25.55 17.65 -1.01
CA GLN A 192 26.27 18.88 -1.31
C GLN A 192 25.41 19.84 -2.14
N PRO A 193 25.61 21.17 -2.02
CA PRO A 193 25.01 22.17 -2.89
C PRO A 193 25.22 21.83 -4.38
N ALA A 194 24.13 21.85 -5.15
CA ALA A 194 24.10 21.60 -6.59
C ALA A 194 23.15 22.59 -7.28
N GLN A 195 23.01 22.46 -8.61
CA GLN A 195 22.16 23.34 -9.42
C GLN A 195 20.75 23.50 -8.80
N PRO A 196 20.23 24.73 -8.67
CA PRO A 196 18.92 25.01 -8.10
C PRO A 196 17.78 24.25 -8.78
N THR A 197 16.75 23.95 -8.00
CA THR A 197 15.48 23.39 -8.47
C THR A 197 14.33 24.15 -7.82
N THR A 198 13.10 23.63 -7.85
CA THR A 198 11.99 24.17 -7.04
C THR A 198 11.51 23.15 -6.02
N VAL A 199 10.96 23.63 -4.90
CA VAL A 199 10.37 22.79 -3.87
C VAL A 199 9.28 21.89 -4.48
N GLY A 200 8.42 22.45 -5.32
CA GLY A 200 7.39 21.69 -6.03
C GLY A 200 7.99 20.62 -6.96
N ARG A 201 9.06 20.93 -7.67
CA ARG A 201 9.73 19.95 -8.53
C ARG A 201 10.38 18.82 -7.74
N ARG A 202 10.92 19.09 -6.54
CA ARG A 202 11.41 18.07 -5.62
C ARG A 202 10.29 17.11 -5.21
N MET A 203 9.12 17.65 -4.85
CA MET A 203 7.94 16.84 -4.50
C MET A 203 7.48 15.95 -5.67
N CYS A 204 7.69 16.36 -6.93
CA CYS A 204 7.40 15.50 -8.08
C CYS A 204 8.27 14.23 -8.16
N LEU A 205 9.43 14.16 -7.51
CA LEU A 205 10.16 12.89 -7.39
C LEU A 205 9.39 11.91 -6.49
N TRP A 206 8.88 12.39 -5.36
CA TRP A 206 8.08 11.59 -4.43
C TRP A 206 6.77 11.10 -5.07
N ILE A 207 6.13 11.97 -5.84
CA ILE A 207 4.89 11.65 -6.57
C ILE A 207 5.13 10.53 -7.59
N GLN A 208 6.25 10.55 -8.30
CA GLN A 208 6.57 9.55 -9.32
C GLN A 208 6.64 8.14 -8.72
N GLU A 209 7.33 7.99 -7.59
CA GLU A 209 7.47 6.71 -6.90
C GLU A 209 6.13 6.22 -6.35
N LEU A 210 5.33 7.11 -5.75
CA LEU A 210 3.99 6.77 -5.26
C LEU A 210 3.02 6.35 -6.38
N LEU A 211 3.15 6.92 -7.58
CA LEU A 211 2.36 6.49 -8.74
C LEU A 211 2.72 5.06 -9.16
N MET A 212 4.01 4.71 -9.13
CA MET A 212 4.46 3.33 -9.40
C MET A 212 3.93 2.36 -8.34
N ASP A 213 3.90 2.77 -7.07
CA ASP A 213 3.32 1.95 -6.00
C ASP A 213 1.80 1.78 -6.15
N LEU A 214 1.08 2.84 -6.56
CA LEU A 214 -0.36 2.77 -6.83
C LEU A 214 -0.67 1.77 -7.95
N GLU A 215 0.04 1.87 -9.08
CA GLU A 215 -0.12 0.95 -10.21
C GLU A 215 0.12 -0.51 -9.77
N ASN A 216 1.16 -0.76 -8.97
CA ASN A 216 1.47 -2.09 -8.47
C ASN A 216 0.42 -2.63 -7.49
N ILE A 217 -0.13 -1.77 -6.63
CA ILE A 217 -1.21 -2.14 -5.69
C ILE A 217 -2.50 -2.47 -6.45
N GLU A 218 -2.83 -1.71 -7.50
CA GLU A 218 -3.99 -2.00 -8.35
C GLU A 218 -3.79 -3.27 -9.17
N ARG A 219 -2.59 -3.49 -9.74
CA ARG A 219 -2.23 -4.75 -10.40
C ARG A 219 -2.38 -5.94 -9.45
N ALA A 220 -1.93 -5.81 -8.21
CA ALA A 220 -2.10 -6.84 -7.19
C ALA A 220 -3.58 -7.14 -6.92
N ARG A 221 -4.37 -6.10 -6.65
CA ARG A 221 -5.82 -6.19 -6.38
C ARG A 221 -6.61 -6.81 -7.54
N ASP A 222 -6.38 -6.35 -8.76
CA ASP A 222 -7.26 -6.60 -9.91
C ASP A 222 -6.80 -7.76 -10.80
N HIS A 223 -5.51 -8.14 -10.74
CA HIS A 223 -4.92 -9.09 -11.69
C HIS A 223 -4.18 -10.26 -11.04
N LEU A 224 -3.50 -10.05 -9.91
CA LEU A 224 -2.72 -11.11 -9.27
C LEU A 224 -3.55 -12.00 -8.35
N ILE A 225 -4.37 -11.41 -7.48
CA ILE A 225 -5.15 -12.18 -6.51
C ILE A 225 -6.30 -12.90 -7.25
N ARG A 226 -6.22 -14.22 -7.27
CA ARG A 226 -7.24 -15.12 -7.84
C ARG A 226 -7.78 -16.02 -6.74
N PHE A 227 -9.05 -16.40 -6.88
CA PHE A 227 -9.68 -17.29 -5.91
C PHE A 227 -9.12 -18.71 -6.01
N ARG A 228 -8.90 -19.39 -4.89
CA ARG A 228 -8.50 -20.81 -4.90
C ARG A 228 -9.68 -21.67 -5.36
N GLY A 229 -10.85 -21.44 -4.77
CA GLY A 229 -12.07 -22.17 -5.09
C GLY A 229 -12.14 -23.57 -4.45
N THR A 230 -12.92 -24.46 -5.07
CA THR A 230 -13.24 -25.82 -4.61
C THR A 230 -12.30 -26.85 -5.26
N LYS A 231 -11.06 -26.91 -4.78
CA LYS A 231 -9.96 -27.70 -5.38
C LYS A 231 -9.69 -29.08 -4.76
N GLY A 232 -10.35 -29.41 -3.65
CA GLY A 232 -10.11 -30.66 -2.92
C GLY A 232 -8.76 -30.69 -2.19
N ALA A 233 -8.35 -31.87 -1.72
CA ALA A 233 -7.19 -32.05 -0.84
C ALA A 233 -5.82 -31.84 -1.52
N ILE A 234 -5.71 -32.19 -2.80
CA ILE A 234 -4.45 -32.10 -3.57
C ILE A 234 -4.61 -31.32 -4.89
N GLY A 235 -5.73 -30.62 -5.06
CA GLY A 235 -5.98 -29.81 -6.26
C GLY A 235 -6.76 -30.47 -7.39
N THR A 236 -7.00 -31.78 -7.29
CA THR A 236 -7.64 -32.61 -8.34
C THR A 236 -9.17 -32.64 -8.28
N GLN A 237 -9.78 -32.02 -7.25
CA GLN A 237 -11.24 -31.98 -7.09
C GLN A 237 -11.94 -33.34 -6.93
N ALA A 238 -11.20 -34.43 -6.68
CA ALA A 238 -11.74 -35.80 -6.61
C ALA A 238 -12.95 -35.94 -5.67
N SER A 239 -12.89 -35.35 -4.47
CA SER A 239 -14.00 -35.37 -3.51
C SER A 239 -15.28 -34.70 -4.01
N PHE A 240 -15.16 -33.67 -4.86
CA PHE A 240 -16.30 -33.03 -5.49
C PHE A 240 -16.78 -33.81 -6.71
N LEU A 241 -15.89 -34.47 -7.44
CA LEU A 241 -16.25 -35.36 -8.53
C LEU A 241 -17.08 -36.55 -8.04
N ASP A 242 -16.69 -37.13 -6.90
CA ASP A 242 -17.46 -38.19 -6.22
C ASP A 242 -18.84 -37.67 -5.78
N LEU A 243 -18.91 -36.42 -5.27
CA LEU A 243 -20.17 -35.80 -4.86
C LEU A 243 -21.13 -35.58 -6.03
N PHE A 244 -20.62 -35.48 -7.26
CA PHE A 244 -21.40 -35.27 -8.48
C PHE A 244 -21.41 -36.50 -9.39
N ASP A 245 -21.20 -37.71 -8.85
CA ASP A 245 -21.26 -38.98 -9.58
C ASP A 245 -20.43 -38.99 -10.89
N GLY A 246 -19.27 -38.33 -10.89
CA GLY A 246 -18.39 -38.25 -12.07
C GLY A 246 -18.70 -37.10 -13.04
N ASP A 247 -19.66 -36.22 -12.75
CA ASP A 247 -20.01 -35.08 -13.60
C ASP A 247 -18.98 -33.94 -13.49
N ASN A 248 -18.05 -33.92 -14.44
CA ASN A 248 -17.01 -32.89 -14.55
C ASN A 248 -17.57 -31.48 -14.74
N ASN A 249 -18.71 -31.32 -15.43
CA ASN A 249 -19.29 -30.00 -15.68
C ASN A 249 -19.84 -29.38 -14.40
N LYS A 250 -20.45 -30.20 -13.52
CA LYS A 250 -20.89 -29.73 -12.20
C LYS A 250 -19.72 -29.33 -11.30
N VAL A 251 -18.61 -30.06 -11.33
CA VAL A 251 -17.39 -29.68 -10.59
C VAL A 251 -16.85 -28.33 -11.05
N LEU A 252 -16.76 -28.10 -12.36
CA LEU A 252 -16.35 -26.81 -12.92
C LEU A 252 -17.30 -25.69 -12.51
N ARG A 253 -18.61 -25.94 -12.62
CA ARG A 253 -19.63 -24.94 -12.29
C ARG A 253 -19.66 -24.61 -10.79
N LEU A 254 -19.39 -25.58 -9.91
CA LEU A 254 -19.28 -25.35 -8.46
C LEU A 254 -18.18 -24.32 -8.17
N ASP A 255 -17.01 -24.50 -8.80
CA ASP A 255 -15.85 -23.62 -8.61
C ASP A 255 -16.15 -22.19 -9.07
N GLU A 256 -16.81 -22.03 -10.24
CA GLU A 256 -17.26 -20.74 -10.77
C GLU A 256 -18.29 -20.06 -9.86
N LEU A 257 -19.31 -20.80 -9.40
CA LEU A 257 -20.38 -20.27 -8.56
C LEU A 257 -19.86 -19.76 -7.22
N VAL A 258 -18.99 -20.54 -6.55
CA VAL A 258 -18.42 -20.12 -5.27
C VAL A 258 -17.48 -18.92 -5.46
N ALA A 259 -16.69 -18.88 -6.54
CA ALA A 259 -15.85 -17.72 -6.85
C ALA A 259 -16.68 -16.46 -7.12
N ALA A 260 -17.75 -16.57 -7.91
CA ALA A 260 -18.66 -15.46 -8.20
C ALA A 260 -19.34 -14.94 -6.93
N LYS A 261 -19.82 -15.84 -6.05
CA LYS A 261 -20.37 -15.48 -4.72
C LYS A 261 -19.36 -14.76 -3.84
N ALA A 262 -18.08 -15.13 -3.91
CA ALA A 262 -16.98 -14.44 -3.24
C ALA A 262 -16.53 -13.13 -3.93
N GLY A 263 -17.18 -12.75 -5.03
CA GLY A 263 -16.87 -11.56 -5.81
C GLY A 263 -15.58 -11.66 -6.63
N PHE A 264 -15.11 -12.88 -6.96
CA PHE A 264 -13.94 -13.09 -7.81
C PHE A 264 -14.37 -13.46 -9.23
N SER A 265 -13.80 -12.76 -10.22
CA SER A 265 -13.97 -13.08 -11.64
C SER A 265 -12.96 -14.11 -12.16
N LYS A 266 -11.92 -14.43 -11.37
CA LYS A 266 -10.83 -15.32 -11.75
C LYS A 266 -10.53 -16.32 -10.64
N VAL A 267 -10.42 -17.59 -11.03
CA VAL A 267 -9.94 -18.70 -10.20
C VAL A 267 -8.54 -19.11 -10.66
N TRP A 268 -7.79 -19.79 -9.79
CA TRP A 268 -6.55 -20.47 -10.17
C TRP A 268 -6.84 -21.64 -11.11
N MET A 269 -6.10 -21.69 -12.23
CA MET A 269 -6.23 -22.76 -13.23
C MET A 269 -5.76 -24.11 -12.68
N VAL A 270 -4.64 -24.10 -11.94
CA VAL A 270 -4.04 -25.29 -11.34
C VAL A 270 -3.56 -24.93 -9.94
N THR A 271 -3.80 -25.81 -8.99
CA THR A 271 -3.34 -25.71 -7.60
C THR A 271 -2.93 -27.09 -7.10
N GLY A 272 -2.06 -27.16 -6.10
CA GLY A 272 -1.98 -28.33 -5.21
C GLY A 272 -3.09 -28.26 -4.16
N GLN A 273 -2.75 -28.48 -2.89
CA GLN A 273 -3.70 -28.25 -1.80
C GLN A 273 -4.04 -26.76 -1.62
N THR A 274 -3.15 -25.84 -2.02
CA THR A 274 -3.26 -24.40 -1.75
C THR A 274 -3.10 -23.55 -2.99
N TYR A 275 -3.47 -22.27 -2.92
CA TYR A 275 -3.04 -21.32 -3.95
C TYR A 275 -1.51 -21.22 -3.94
N PRO A 276 -0.86 -20.93 -5.09
CA PRO A 276 0.60 -20.87 -5.15
C PRO A 276 1.16 -19.83 -4.18
N ARG A 277 2.03 -20.23 -3.24
CA ARG A 277 2.65 -19.30 -2.27
C ARG A 277 3.56 -18.25 -2.90
N LYS A 278 3.89 -18.40 -4.20
CA LYS A 278 4.45 -17.34 -5.03
C LYS A 278 3.59 -16.07 -5.05
N LEU A 279 2.26 -16.18 -4.90
CA LEU A 279 1.38 -15.02 -4.76
C LEU A 279 1.75 -14.20 -3.52
N ASP A 280 2.01 -14.85 -2.38
CA ASP A 280 2.38 -14.15 -1.14
C ASP A 280 3.66 -13.34 -1.34
N THR A 281 4.64 -13.90 -2.06
CA THR A 281 5.84 -13.18 -2.50
C THR A 281 5.50 -11.94 -3.32
N GLU A 282 4.70 -12.07 -4.38
CA GLU A 282 4.35 -10.94 -5.26
C GLU A 282 3.66 -9.81 -4.48
N LEU A 283 2.71 -10.16 -3.61
CA LEU A 283 1.97 -9.18 -2.81
C LEU A 283 2.87 -8.46 -1.80
N VAL A 284 3.68 -9.19 -1.04
CA VAL A 284 4.56 -8.57 -0.05
C VAL A 284 5.71 -7.81 -0.71
N SER A 285 6.17 -8.20 -1.91
CA SER A 285 7.13 -7.41 -2.69
C SER A 285 6.57 -6.06 -3.13
N VAL A 286 5.29 -5.99 -3.53
CA VAL A 286 4.63 -4.71 -3.81
C VAL A 286 4.62 -3.81 -2.58
N LEU A 287 4.28 -4.35 -1.41
CA LEU A 287 4.27 -3.58 -0.17
C LEU A 287 5.69 -3.20 0.30
N SER A 288 6.69 -4.07 0.08
CA SER A 288 8.10 -3.81 0.36
C SER A 288 8.64 -2.64 -0.47
N SER A 289 8.27 -2.59 -1.77
CA SER A 289 8.56 -1.44 -2.65
C SER A 289 7.96 -0.14 -2.11
N LEU A 290 6.68 -0.16 -1.71
CA LEU A 290 6.05 0.99 -1.06
C LEU A 290 6.80 1.42 0.21
N GLY A 291 7.32 0.46 0.99
CA GLY A 291 8.20 0.73 2.11
C GLY A 291 9.43 1.55 1.70
N ALA A 292 10.11 1.18 0.62
CA ALA A 292 11.26 1.93 0.12
C ALA A 292 10.89 3.38 -0.26
N THR A 293 9.77 3.57 -0.97
CA THR A 293 9.24 4.91 -1.32
C THR A 293 8.98 5.75 -0.07
N VAL A 294 8.23 5.22 0.91
CA VAL A 294 7.92 5.92 2.17
C VAL A 294 9.22 6.28 2.91
N HIS A 295 10.16 5.35 3.02
CA HIS A 295 11.43 5.58 3.71
C HIS A 295 12.24 6.70 3.03
N LYS A 296 12.32 6.72 1.70
CA LYS A 296 13.04 7.75 0.93
C LYS A 296 12.40 9.11 1.12
N ILE A 297 11.08 9.23 0.97
CA ILE A 297 10.35 10.49 1.13
C ILE A 297 10.55 11.05 2.55
N CYS A 298 10.32 10.24 3.57
CA CYS A 298 10.46 10.68 4.95
C CYS A 298 11.92 10.99 5.32
N THR A 299 12.90 10.32 4.70
CA THR A 299 14.32 10.67 4.87
C THR A 299 14.64 12.04 4.27
N ASP A 300 14.14 12.35 3.06
CA ASP A 300 14.29 13.68 2.47
C ASP A 300 13.70 14.77 3.40
N ILE A 301 12.50 14.55 3.94
CA ILE A 301 11.85 15.51 4.84
C ILE A 301 12.66 15.70 6.12
N ARG A 302 13.21 14.63 6.70
CA ARG A 302 14.10 14.71 7.88
C ARG A 302 15.36 15.53 7.60
N LEU A 303 15.97 15.36 6.42
CA LEU A 303 17.12 16.17 6.00
C LEU A 303 16.72 17.64 5.82
N LEU A 304 15.60 17.93 5.17
CA LEU A 304 15.10 19.29 4.97
C LEU A 304 14.72 19.99 6.28
N ALA A 305 14.25 19.23 7.28
CA ALA A 305 14.02 19.73 8.64
C ALA A 305 15.33 20.13 9.31
N SER A 306 16.42 19.37 9.12
CA SER A 306 17.75 19.75 9.64
C SER A 306 18.27 21.06 9.03
N PHE A 307 17.88 21.35 7.78
CA PHE A 307 18.18 22.60 7.09
C PHE A 307 17.18 23.73 7.42
N LYS A 308 16.14 23.44 8.21
CA LYS A 308 15.03 24.34 8.54
C LYS A 308 14.27 24.83 7.30
N GLU A 309 14.29 24.07 6.22
CA GLU A 309 13.63 24.42 4.95
C GLU A 309 12.19 23.92 4.92
N ILE A 310 11.97 22.71 5.45
CA ILE A 310 10.66 22.04 5.51
C ILE A 310 10.52 21.32 6.84
N GLU A 311 9.36 21.42 7.49
CA GLU A 311 9.03 20.67 8.70
C GLU A 311 7.74 19.84 8.50
N GLU A 312 7.64 18.74 9.24
CA GLU A 312 6.38 18.01 9.39
C GLU A 312 5.38 18.81 10.25
N PRO A 313 4.07 18.51 10.19
CA PRO A 313 3.09 19.19 11.03
C PRO A 313 3.44 19.15 12.52
N PHE A 314 3.09 20.22 13.22
CA PHE A 314 3.27 20.33 14.66
C PHE A 314 1.92 20.74 15.27
N GLU A 315 1.33 19.87 16.10
CA GLU A 315 0.05 20.18 16.76
C GLU A 315 0.26 21.30 17.81
N SER A 316 -0.79 22.06 18.11
CA SER A 316 -0.72 23.18 19.07
C SER A 316 -0.21 22.74 20.45
N ASP A 317 -0.62 21.56 20.91
CA ASP A 317 -0.26 21.01 22.23
C ASP A 317 0.91 20.01 22.16
N GLN A 318 1.56 19.86 20.99
CA GLN A 318 2.65 18.92 20.81
C GLN A 318 3.89 19.40 21.57
N ILE A 319 4.46 18.54 22.41
CA ILE A 319 5.75 18.79 23.07
C ILE A 319 6.87 18.22 22.20
N GLY A 320 7.74 19.08 21.66
CA GLY A 320 8.84 18.69 20.76
C GLY A 320 10.02 18.03 21.47
N SER A 321 10.35 18.48 22.68
CA SER A 321 11.38 17.92 23.56
C SER A 321 11.03 18.26 25.01
N SER A 322 11.25 17.32 25.94
CA SER A 322 11.03 17.52 27.37
C SER A 322 11.95 18.58 28.00
N ALA A 323 13.07 18.92 27.36
CA ALA A 323 14.08 19.84 27.90
C ALA A 323 14.35 21.08 27.03
N MET A 324 14.03 21.05 25.73
CA MET A 324 14.36 22.12 24.78
C MET A 324 13.11 22.63 24.05
N PRO A 325 12.48 23.72 24.53
CA PRO A 325 11.19 24.22 23.99
C PRO A 325 11.21 24.57 22.50
N TYR A 326 12.36 24.98 21.95
CA TYR A 326 12.50 25.35 20.54
C TYR A 326 12.74 24.14 19.61
N LYS A 327 13.06 22.97 20.16
CA LYS A 327 13.51 21.81 19.37
C LYS A 327 12.31 21.01 18.87
N ARG A 328 12.06 21.10 17.56
CA ARG A 328 11.05 20.32 16.84
C ARG A 328 11.72 19.16 16.08
N ASN A 329 11.36 17.94 16.42
CA ASN A 329 11.90 16.73 15.79
C ASN A 329 10.90 16.17 14.77
N PRO A 330 11.35 15.64 13.62
CA PRO A 330 10.49 15.02 12.62
C PRO A 330 10.04 13.61 13.01
N ILE A 331 9.34 13.48 14.14
CA ILE A 331 9.01 12.19 14.79
C ILE A 331 8.06 11.33 13.96
N ARG A 332 7.16 11.94 13.17
CA ARG A 332 6.25 11.20 12.28
C ARG A 332 7.04 10.61 11.12
N CYS A 333 7.92 11.39 10.50
CA CYS A 333 8.79 10.92 9.43
C CYS A 333 9.75 9.83 9.92
N GLU A 334 10.31 9.96 11.13
CA GLU A 334 11.15 8.93 11.75
C GLU A 334 10.39 7.63 11.98
N ARG A 335 9.17 7.72 12.52
CA ARG A 335 8.28 6.56 12.70
C ARG A 335 7.93 5.90 11.37
N ALA A 336 7.60 6.69 10.35
CA ALA A 336 7.34 6.17 9.01
C ALA A 336 8.55 5.44 8.44
N CYS A 337 9.78 5.98 8.60
CA CYS A 337 11.01 5.28 8.21
C CYS A 337 11.19 3.96 8.96
N ALA A 338 10.91 3.91 10.26
CA ALA A 338 11.04 2.69 11.06
C ALA A 338 10.07 1.59 10.59
N LEU A 339 8.79 1.93 10.42
CA LEU A 339 7.76 1.00 9.94
C LEU A 339 8.00 0.59 8.48
N ALA A 340 8.46 1.51 7.64
CA ALA A 340 8.84 1.23 6.26
C ALA A 340 9.99 0.22 6.16
N ARG A 341 10.98 0.31 7.05
CA ARG A 341 12.09 -0.66 7.10
C ARG A 341 11.62 -2.05 7.53
N LEU A 342 10.70 -2.12 8.49
CA LEU A 342 10.03 -3.38 8.84
C LEU A 342 9.34 -3.95 7.61
N LEU A 343 8.53 -3.14 6.92
CA LEU A 343 7.80 -3.57 5.72
C LEU A 343 8.72 -4.09 4.61
N MET A 344 9.85 -3.41 4.38
CA MET A 344 10.85 -3.86 3.42
C MET A 344 11.39 -5.26 3.74
N ALA A 345 11.65 -5.54 5.02
CA ALA A 345 12.22 -6.81 5.47
C ALA A 345 11.25 -8.01 5.37
N GLN A 346 9.94 -7.77 5.31
CA GLN A 346 8.91 -8.83 5.28
C GLN A 346 8.89 -9.63 3.95
N ALA A 347 9.53 -9.16 2.88
CA ALA A 347 9.57 -9.86 1.60
C ALA A 347 10.39 -11.16 1.63
N ALA A 348 11.51 -11.18 2.37
CA ALA A 348 12.42 -12.32 2.41
C ALA A 348 11.78 -13.59 3.01
N PRO A 349 11.01 -13.52 4.13
CA PRO A 349 10.20 -14.63 4.61
C PRO A 349 9.32 -15.29 3.54
N CYS A 350 8.57 -14.49 2.75
CA CYS A 350 7.69 -15.03 1.72
C CYS A 350 8.45 -15.73 0.58
N LEU A 351 9.60 -15.17 0.16
CA LEU A 351 10.48 -15.81 -0.82
C LEU A 351 10.97 -17.17 -0.33
N ALA A 352 11.47 -17.23 0.91
CA ALA A 352 11.96 -18.46 1.52
C ALA A 352 10.85 -19.51 1.62
N THR A 353 9.68 -19.13 2.16
CA THR A 353 8.51 -20.03 2.28
C THR A 353 8.05 -20.58 0.94
N ALA A 354 7.97 -19.75 -0.11
CA ALA A 354 7.54 -20.22 -1.41
C ALA A 354 8.55 -21.21 -2.04
N SER A 355 9.85 -21.00 -1.81
CA SER A 355 10.91 -21.84 -2.40
C SER A 355 10.98 -23.26 -1.85
N VAL A 356 10.50 -23.47 -0.62
CA VAL A 356 10.57 -24.77 0.08
C VAL A 356 9.21 -25.44 0.22
N GLN A 357 8.18 -25.00 -0.52
CA GLN A 357 6.93 -25.76 -0.59
C GLN A 357 7.18 -27.11 -1.27
N TRP A 358 7.00 -28.19 -0.53
CA TRP A 358 7.19 -29.54 -1.04
C TRP A 358 5.93 -30.04 -1.75
N LEU A 359 6.08 -30.37 -3.04
CA LEU A 359 5.04 -30.98 -3.87
C LEU A 359 3.71 -30.21 -3.78
N GLU A 360 2.59 -30.87 -3.49
CA GLU A 360 1.26 -30.23 -3.45
C GLU A 360 1.04 -29.35 -2.21
N ARG A 361 1.78 -29.58 -1.10
CA ARG A 361 1.80 -28.76 0.13
C ARG A 361 2.73 -29.31 1.22
N SER A 362 3.41 -28.40 1.92
CA SER A 362 3.97 -28.62 3.27
C SER A 362 3.46 -27.56 4.27
N LEU A 363 3.29 -27.90 5.56
CA LEU A 363 2.59 -27.06 6.56
C LEU A 363 3.43 -25.96 7.22
N ASP A 364 4.71 -25.91 6.92
CA ASP A 364 5.68 -24.92 7.41
C ASP A 364 5.37 -23.48 6.98
N ASP A 365 4.52 -23.28 5.96
CA ASP A 365 4.00 -21.97 5.56
C ASP A 365 3.00 -21.35 6.56
N SER A 366 2.33 -22.17 7.36
CA SER A 366 1.12 -21.74 8.10
C SER A 366 1.46 -20.72 9.17
N ALA A 367 2.48 -20.99 9.99
CA ALA A 367 2.86 -20.12 11.10
C ALA A 367 3.41 -18.78 10.60
N ILE A 368 4.30 -18.81 9.60
CA ILE A 368 4.94 -17.60 9.07
C ILE A 368 3.95 -16.70 8.34
N ARG A 369 2.99 -17.26 7.58
CA ARG A 369 1.94 -16.49 6.89
C ARG A 369 1.00 -15.79 7.86
N ARG A 370 0.72 -16.39 9.03
CA ARG A 370 -0.11 -15.78 10.09
C ARG A 370 0.51 -14.52 10.69
N ILE A 371 1.83 -14.35 10.56
CA ILE A 371 2.58 -13.19 11.04
C ILE A 371 2.80 -12.21 9.89
N VAL A 372 3.47 -12.66 8.83
CA VAL A 372 4.00 -11.80 7.77
C VAL A 372 2.90 -11.10 6.97
N LEU A 373 1.83 -11.80 6.60
CA LEU A 373 0.80 -11.23 5.72
C LEU A 373 -0.01 -10.12 6.42
N PRO A 374 -0.54 -10.32 7.66
CA PRO A 374 -1.19 -9.25 8.39
C PRO A 374 -0.23 -8.12 8.73
N GLU A 375 1.00 -8.41 9.21
CA GLU A 375 1.94 -7.36 9.60
C GLU A 375 2.36 -6.48 8.42
N ALA A 376 2.59 -7.06 7.24
CA ALA A 376 2.91 -6.28 6.04
C ALA A 376 1.77 -5.32 5.67
N CYS A 377 0.52 -5.79 5.70
CA CYS A 377 -0.64 -4.97 5.40
C CYS A 377 -0.86 -3.88 6.46
N LEU A 378 -0.72 -4.21 7.75
CA LEU A 378 -0.87 -3.27 8.87
C LEU A 378 0.25 -2.20 8.87
N ALA A 379 1.48 -2.58 8.57
CA ALA A 379 2.60 -1.65 8.45
C ALA A 379 2.43 -0.71 7.26
N ALA A 380 2.01 -1.22 6.08
CA ALA A 380 1.69 -0.40 4.93
C ALA A 380 0.56 0.61 5.24
N ASP A 381 -0.50 0.14 5.92
CA ASP A 381 -1.63 0.96 6.34
C ASP A 381 -1.22 2.11 7.27
N ALA A 382 -0.35 1.81 8.24
CA ALA A 382 0.22 2.78 9.17
C ALA A 382 1.14 3.79 8.45
N CYS A 383 2.05 3.31 7.60
CA CYS A 383 2.95 4.15 6.80
C CYS A 383 2.17 5.17 5.97
N LEU A 384 1.12 4.74 5.26
CA LEU A 384 0.30 5.62 4.45
C LEU A 384 -0.51 6.62 5.29
N SER A 385 -1.01 6.19 6.45
CA SER A 385 -1.77 7.09 7.34
C SER A 385 -0.87 8.19 7.91
N ILE A 386 0.38 7.85 8.28
CA ILE A 386 1.39 8.82 8.73
C ILE A 386 1.79 9.74 7.57
N LEU A 387 2.06 9.19 6.39
CA LEU A 387 2.48 9.95 5.22
C LEU A 387 1.41 10.94 4.76
N GLN A 388 0.14 10.54 4.76
CA GLN A 388 -0.99 11.42 4.47
C GLN A 388 -1.00 12.62 5.43
N ASN A 389 -0.89 12.36 6.75
CA ASN A 389 -0.87 13.42 7.77
C ASN A 389 0.32 14.38 7.55
N VAL A 390 1.51 13.85 7.25
CA VAL A 390 2.70 14.66 6.96
C VAL A 390 2.47 15.58 5.75
N PHE A 391 1.91 15.09 4.64
CA PHE A 391 1.64 15.92 3.47
C PHE A 391 0.52 16.94 3.68
N GLU A 392 -0.51 16.60 4.45
CA GLU A 392 -1.59 17.51 4.81
C GLU A 392 -1.10 18.70 5.63
N GLY A 393 -0.11 18.50 6.50
CA GLY A 393 0.38 19.52 7.41
C GLY A 393 1.80 20.02 7.14
N LEU A 394 2.39 19.73 5.98
CA LEU A 394 3.76 20.11 5.65
C LEU A 394 3.98 21.62 5.68
N VAL A 395 4.98 22.09 6.42
CA VAL A 395 5.35 23.51 6.55
C VAL A 395 6.62 23.78 5.75
N VAL A 396 6.61 24.83 4.93
CA VAL A 396 7.77 25.26 4.13
C VAL A 396 8.18 26.66 4.59
N TYR A 397 9.48 26.92 4.68
CA TYR A 397 10.04 28.20 5.11
C TYR A 397 10.80 28.92 3.97
N PRO A 398 10.10 29.67 3.08
CA PRO A 398 10.71 30.29 1.91
C PRO A 398 11.91 31.19 2.21
N LYS A 399 11.89 31.91 3.34
CA LYS A 399 12.99 32.81 3.72
C LYS A 399 14.26 32.07 4.16
N VAL A 400 14.12 30.91 4.79
CA VAL A 400 15.27 30.07 5.11
C VAL A 400 15.82 29.45 3.82
N ILE A 401 14.95 28.99 2.93
CA ILE A 401 15.32 28.45 1.62
C ILE A 401 16.08 29.48 0.79
N GLU A 402 15.54 30.71 0.70
CA GLU A 402 16.17 31.83 0.00
C GLU A 402 17.56 32.13 0.56
N ARG A 403 17.69 32.25 1.88
CA ARG A 403 18.98 32.47 2.55
C ARG A 403 19.99 31.36 2.25
N ASN A 404 19.59 30.09 2.39
CA ASN A 404 20.47 28.94 2.16
C ASN A 404 20.88 28.82 0.67
N LEU A 405 20.01 29.25 -0.24
CA LEU A 405 20.32 29.30 -1.66
C LEU A 405 21.32 30.41 -1.97
N LEU A 406 21.08 31.62 -1.47
CA LEU A 406 21.92 32.79 -1.73
C LEU A 406 23.35 32.63 -1.17
N SER A 407 23.55 31.84 -0.12
CA SER A 407 24.91 31.57 0.39
C SER A 407 25.76 30.74 -0.59
N GLU A 408 25.12 29.91 -1.42
CA GLU A 408 25.79 29.01 -2.38
C GLU A 408 25.74 29.52 -3.82
N LEU A 409 24.79 30.40 -4.13
CA LEU A 409 24.53 30.88 -5.50
C LEU A 409 25.74 31.53 -6.19
N PRO A 410 26.61 32.29 -5.51
CA PRO A 410 27.83 32.81 -6.14
C PRO A 410 28.71 31.71 -6.74
N PHE A 411 28.86 30.58 -6.05
CA PHE A 411 29.63 29.44 -6.59
C PHE A 411 28.91 28.79 -7.78
N LEU A 412 27.58 28.65 -7.69
CA LEU A 412 26.76 28.04 -8.75
C LEU A 412 26.68 28.91 -10.02
N ALA A 413 26.82 30.23 -9.88
CA ALA A 413 26.82 31.19 -10.99
C ALA A 413 28.13 31.22 -11.79
N SER A 414 29.18 30.52 -11.33
CA SER A 414 30.53 30.60 -11.92
C SER A 414 30.54 30.35 -13.43
N GLU A 415 29.82 29.34 -13.90
CA GLU A 415 29.74 29.02 -15.33
C GLU A 415 29.05 30.13 -16.14
N ARG A 416 27.96 30.71 -15.62
CA ARG A 416 27.24 31.81 -16.28
C ARG A 416 28.10 33.06 -16.37
N ILE A 417 28.90 33.33 -15.34
CA ILE A 417 29.87 34.44 -15.33
C ILE A 417 30.94 34.22 -16.41
N ILE A 418 31.51 33.01 -16.52
CA ILE A 418 32.49 32.67 -17.56
C ILE A 418 31.88 32.86 -18.96
N VAL A 419 30.71 32.28 -19.22
CA VAL A 419 30.03 32.42 -20.52
C VAL A 419 29.79 33.88 -20.85
N ARG A 420 29.40 34.70 -19.87
CA ARG A 420 29.15 36.12 -20.11
C ARG A 420 30.44 36.90 -20.39
N MET A 421 31.51 36.62 -19.66
CA MET A 421 32.84 37.19 -19.91
C MET A 421 33.36 36.86 -21.32
N VAL A 422 33.21 35.61 -21.77
CA VAL A 422 33.63 35.20 -23.12
C VAL A 422 32.78 35.89 -24.19
N THR A 423 31.46 35.92 -24.03
CA THR A 423 30.53 36.47 -25.06
C THR A 423 30.58 38.00 -25.18
N LEU A 424 30.79 38.74 -24.09
CA LEU A 424 30.87 40.21 -24.12
C LEU A 424 32.21 40.74 -24.64
N LYS A 425 33.30 39.98 -24.48
CA LYS A 425 34.67 40.50 -24.63
C LYS A 425 35.61 39.64 -25.46
N GLN A 426 35.16 38.50 -26.02
CA GLN A 426 36.06 37.48 -26.57
C GLN A 426 37.17 37.08 -25.57
N ALA A 427 36.88 37.16 -24.27
CA ALA A 427 37.83 36.81 -23.23
C ALA A 427 38.24 35.34 -23.40
N ASN A 428 39.52 35.03 -23.15
CA ASN A 428 39.98 33.66 -23.18
C ASN A 428 39.27 32.87 -22.06
N ARG A 429 38.50 31.83 -22.45
CA ARG A 429 37.74 31.00 -21.53
C ARG A 429 38.63 30.39 -20.43
N GLN A 430 39.84 29.95 -20.79
CA GLN A 430 40.75 29.28 -19.85
C GLN A 430 41.30 30.28 -18.82
N GLU A 431 41.67 31.49 -19.25
CA GLU A 431 42.11 32.55 -18.34
C GLU A 431 40.99 32.96 -17.38
N CYS A 432 39.77 33.18 -17.89
CA CYS A 432 38.62 33.55 -17.07
C CYS A 432 38.29 32.46 -16.03
N HIS A 433 38.33 31.19 -16.46
CA HIS A 433 38.10 30.06 -15.58
C HIS A 433 39.13 29.98 -14.45
N GLU A 434 40.43 30.12 -14.76
CA GLU A 434 41.47 30.00 -13.73
C GLU A 434 41.41 31.15 -12.72
N ARG A 435 41.20 32.40 -13.17
CA ARG A 435 40.99 33.54 -12.26
C ARG A 435 39.78 33.33 -11.36
N LEU A 436 38.66 32.88 -11.94
CA LEU A 436 37.44 32.61 -11.18
C LEU A 436 37.64 31.45 -10.19
N ARG A 437 38.40 30.42 -10.57
CA ARG A 437 38.77 29.31 -9.69
C ARG A 437 39.58 29.80 -8.50
N THR A 438 40.58 30.65 -8.70
CA THR A 438 41.38 31.23 -7.59
C THR A 438 40.49 32.01 -6.63
N HIS A 439 39.62 32.89 -7.12
CA HIS A 439 38.67 33.64 -6.28
C HIS A 439 37.68 32.71 -5.56
N SER A 440 37.17 31.69 -6.25
CA SER A 440 36.24 30.70 -5.67
C SER A 440 36.90 29.87 -4.57
N GLN A 441 38.17 29.49 -4.74
CA GLN A 441 38.94 28.77 -3.72
C GLN A 441 39.19 29.67 -2.49
N ALA A 442 39.55 30.94 -2.71
CA ALA A 442 39.74 31.88 -1.62
C ALA A 442 38.43 32.15 -0.84
N ALA A 443 37.32 32.38 -1.53
CA ALA A 443 36.00 32.50 -0.90
C ALA A 443 35.59 31.22 -0.18
N GLY A 444 35.86 30.05 -0.78
CA GLY A 444 35.64 28.76 -0.15
C GLY A 444 36.46 28.56 1.14
N ALA A 445 37.69 29.07 1.18
CA ALA A 445 38.52 29.05 2.38
C ALA A 445 37.94 29.98 3.47
N VAL A 446 37.46 31.18 3.12
CA VAL A 446 36.78 32.08 4.06
C VAL A 446 35.54 31.41 4.69
N VAL A 447 34.72 30.74 3.88
CA VAL A 447 33.54 30.02 4.39
C VAL A 447 33.94 28.86 5.31
N LYS A 448 34.89 28.02 4.89
CA LYS A 448 35.19 26.76 5.57
C LYS A 448 36.16 26.90 6.75
N MET A 449 37.17 27.76 6.63
CA MET A 449 38.22 27.93 7.63
C MET A 449 37.88 29.02 8.64
N GLU A 450 37.09 30.02 8.24
CA GLU A 450 36.81 31.20 9.07
C GLU A 450 35.34 31.32 9.49
N GLY A 451 34.45 30.51 8.90
CA GLY A 451 33.01 30.53 9.21
C GLY A 451 32.30 31.82 8.80
N ARG A 452 32.90 32.61 7.90
CA ARG A 452 32.33 33.88 7.41
C ARG A 452 31.44 33.65 6.17
N PRO A 453 30.56 34.60 5.82
CA PRO A 453 29.76 34.52 4.60
C PRO A 453 30.62 34.44 3.32
N ASN A 454 30.04 33.87 2.27
CA ASN A 454 30.66 33.80 0.95
C ASN A 454 30.89 35.22 0.38
N ASP A 455 32.15 35.58 0.14
CA ASP A 455 32.60 36.89 -0.34
C ASP A 455 32.99 36.88 -1.84
N LEU A 456 32.65 35.82 -2.60
CA LEU A 456 33.05 35.68 -4.00
C LEU A 456 32.62 36.88 -4.87
N VAL A 457 31.39 37.37 -4.68
CA VAL A 457 30.89 38.51 -5.47
C VAL A 457 31.74 39.76 -5.23
N ASP A 458 32.11 40.03 -3.97
CA ASP A 458 32.95 41.18 -3.61
C ASP A 458 34.35 41.06 -4.23
N ARG A 459 34.91 39.85 -4.25
CA ARG A 459 36.20 39.57 -4.91
C ARG A 459 36.14 39.86 -6.41
N LEU A 460 35.06 39.44 -7.08
CA LEU A 460 34.87 39.72 -8.51
C LEU A 460 34.63 41.21 -8.78
N MET A 461 33.97 41.93 -7.88
CA MET A 461 33.79 43.38 -7.97
C MET A 461 35.12 44.14 -7.80
N ALA A 462 36.02 43.66 -6.94
CA ALA A 462 37.34 44.26 -6.72
C ALA A 462 38.34 43.96 -7.85
N ASP A 463 38.21 42.83 -8.54
CA ASP A 463 39.08 42.44 -9.64
C ASP A 463 38.68 43.13 -10.95
N THR A 464 39.55 44.04 -11.40
CA THR A 464 39.38 44.80 -12.66
C THR A 464 39.17 43.92 -13.89
N TYR A 465 39.61 42.65 -13.88
CA TYR A 465 39.34 41.69 -14.97
C TYR A 465 37.85 41.48 -15.20
N PHE A 466 37.04 41.42 -14.13
CA PHE A 466 35.59 41.18 -14.20
C PHE A 466 34.76 42.46 -14.38
N LYS A 467 35.40 43.64 -14.52
CA LYS A 467 34.72 44.92 -14.78
C LYS A 467 33.63 44.87 -15.86
N PRO A 468 33.80 44.14 -16.99
CA PRO A 468 32.76 44.06 -18.02
C PRO A 468 31.43 43.46 -17.56
N VAL A 469 31.44 42.56 -16.57
CA VAL A 469 30.21 41.90 -16.07
C VAL A 469 29.67 42.52 -14.79
N HIS A 470 30.35 43.51 -14.19
CA HIS A 470 29.94 44.14 -12.92
C HIS A 470 28.49 44.63 -12.96
N SER A 471 28.08 45.28 -14.05
CA SER A 471 26.71 45.79 -14.21
C SER A 471 25.64 44.69 -14.36
N GLU A 472 26.05 43.47 -14.72
CA GLU A 472 25.17 42.32 -14.95
C GLU A 472 25.23 41.27 -13.85
N LEU A 473 26.17 41.38 -12.89
CA LEU A 473 26.36 40.37 -11.84
C LEU A 473 25.07 40.07 -11.06
N ALA A 474 24.29 41.11 -10.73
CA ALA A 474 22.99 40.93 -10.06
C ALA A 474 22.02 40.06 -10.88
N GLN A 475 21.99 40.23 -12.21
CA GLN A 475 21.14 39.44 -13.11
C GLN A 475 21.70 38.03 -13.31
N LEU A 476 23.03 37.87 -13.39
CA LEU A 476 23.69 36.56 -13.49
C LEU A 476 23.45 35.71 -12.24
N LEU A 477 23.24 36.36 -11.09
CA LEU A 477 22.89 35.76 -9.81
C LEU A 477 21.38 35.64 -9.58
N ASP A 478 20.51 35.88 -10.57
CA ASP A 478 19.07 35.64 -10.40
C ASP A 478 18.77 34.14 -10.23
N PRO A 479 18.27 33.70 -9.06
CA PRO A 479 17.95 32.29 -8.80
C PRO A 479 17.01 31.66 -9.83
N LYS A 480 16.06 32.44 -10.38
CA LYS A 480 15.06 31.93 -11.31
C LYS A 480 15.65 31.48 -12.63
N ALA A 481 16.79 32.03 -13.03
CA ALA A 481 17.45 31.65 -14.27
C ALA A 481 18.24 30.33 -14.15
N PHE A 482 18.32 29.72 -12.96
CA PHE A 482 19.00 28.44 -12.74
C PHE A 482 18.08 27.21 -12.65
N ILE A 483 16.76 27.39 -12.59
CA ILE A 483 15.82 26.28 -12.35
C ILE A 483 15.37 25.53 -13.62
N GLY A 484 15.87 25.94 -14.78
CA GLY A 484 15.51 25.37 -16.08
C GLY A 484 13.99 25.29 -16.25
N ARG A 485 13.49 24.08 -16.58
CA ARG A 485 12.06 23.80 -16.81
C ARG A 485 11.32 23.30 -15.57
N ALA A 486 11.85 23.51 -14.37
CA ALA A 486 11.28 22.92 -13.15
C ALA A 486 9.80 23.31 -12.95
N PRO A 487 9.38 24.60 -13.09
CA PRO A 487 7.98 24.97 -12.99
C PRO A 487 7.08 24.30 -14.05
N GLU A 488 7.52 24.22 -15.31
CA GLU A 488 6.75 23.61 -16.41
C GLU A 488 6.58 22.11 -16.19
N GLN A 489 7.62 21.43 -15.70
CA GLN A 489 7.58 20.01 -15.38
C GLN A 489 6.55 19.70 -14.29
N VAL A 490 6.37 20.58 -13.29
CA VAL A 490 5.32 20.44 -12.27
C VAL A 490 3.93 20.57 -12.91
N SER A 491 3.74 21.57 -13.78
CA SER A 491 2.45 21.84 -14.44
C SER A 491 2.03 20.76 -15.45
N PHE A 492 2.95 20.26 -16.27
CA PHE A 492 2.66 19.25 -17.30
C PHE A 492 2.28 17.91 -16.66
N LYS A 493 3.05 17.48 -15.65
CA LYS A 493 2.80 16.23 -14.92
C LYS A 493 1.46 16.26 -14.18
N PHE A 494 1.01 17.43 -13.73
CA PHE A 494 -0.25 17.58 -13.02
C PHE A 494 -1.46 17.12 -13.85
N LYS A 495 -1.55 17.47 -15.14
CA LYS A 495 -2.66 17.05 -16.00
C LYS A 495 -2.75 15.53 -16.11
N PHE A 496 -1.62 14.84 -16.23
CA PHE A 496 -1.57 13.39 -16.32
C PHE A 496 -1.92 12.70 -14.99
N ILE A 497 -1.41 13.24 -13.88
CA ILE A 497 -1.70 12.71 -12.54
C ILE A 497 -3.19 12.85 -12.22
N LEU A 498 -3.84 13.95 -12.60
CA LEU A 498 -5.28 14.12 -12.41
C LEU A 498 -6.10 13.09 -13.18
N LEU A 499 -5.68 12.70 -14.39
CA LEU A 499 -6.37 11.66 -15.17
C LEU A 499 -6.28 10.30 -14.46
N ILE A 500 -5.09 9.95 -13.95
CA ILE A 500 -4.87 8.72 -13.17
C ILE A 500 -5.69 8.73 -11.88
N LEU A 501 -5.65 9.83 -11.13
CA LEU A 501 -6.42 9.96 -9.89
C LEU A 501 -7.93 9.91 -10.16
N ALA A 502 -8.41 10.49 -11.26
CA ALA A 502 -9.81 10.44 -11.64
C ALA A 502 -10.27 9.01 -11.94
N SER A 503 -9.48 8.18 -12.64
CA SER A 503 -9.81 6.77 -12.84
C SER A 503 -9.83 5.99 -11.52
N CYS A 504 -8.84 6.19 -10.65
CA CYS A 504 -8.75 5.47 -9.37
C CYS A 504 -9.84 5.88 -8.36
N LEU A 505 -10.24 7.15 -8.34
CA LEU A 505 -11.27 7.68 -7.44
C LEU A 505 -12.70 7.54 -7.98
N SER A 506 -12.87 7.33 -9.29
CA SER A 506 -14.20 7.09 -9.90
C SER A 506 -14.73 5.67 -9.64
N LEU A 507 -13.83 4.70 -9.40
CA LEU A 507 -14.18 3.29 -9.15
C LEU A 507 -14.49 2.96 -7.68
N ASN A 508 -14.19 3.85 -6.73
CA ASN A 508 -14.46 3.66 -5.30
C ASN A 508 -15.00 4.96 -4.66
N MET A 509 -16.30 4.98 -4.35
CA MET A 509 -17.16 6.06 -3.82
C MET A 509 -16.68 6.76 -2.50
N PRO A 510 -17.55 7.48 -1.77
CA PRO A 510 -17.71 8.93 -1.61
C PRO A 510 -16.79 9.57 -0.53
N VAL A 511 -15.56 9.08 -0.34
CA VAL A 511 -14.69 9.47 0.80
C VAL A 511 -13.97 10.80 0.61
N LEU A 512 -13.88 11.30 -0.63
CA LEU A 512 -13.56 12.69 -0.92
C LEU A 512 -14.86 13.35 -1.34
N ARG A 513 -15.25 14.50 -0.75
CA ARG A 513 -16.46 15.25 -1.15
C ARG A 513 -16.51 15.35 -2.68
N LEU A 514 -17.34 14.51 -3.30
CA LEU A 514 -17.48 14.41 -4.77
C LEU A 514 -17.85 15.76 -5.39
N SER A 515 -18.50 16.64 -4.63
CA SER A 515 -18.81 18.02 -5.01
C SER A 515 -17.57 18.90 -5.20
N ILE A 516 -16.46 18.66 -4.49
CA ILE A 516 -15.22 19.43 -4.65
C ILE A 516 -14.40 18.90 -5.82
N ILE A 517 -14.44 17.58 -6.06
CA ILE A 517 -13.75 16.94 -7.20
C ILE A 517 -14.42 17.33 -8.52
N ARG A 518 -15.74 17.16 -8.69
CA ARG A 518 -16.41 17.49 -9.96
C ARG A 518 -16.23 18.96 -10.35
N THR A 519 -16.34 19.88 -9.39
CA THR A 519 -16.28 21.32 -9.68
C THR A 519 -14.85 21.82 -9.95
N LYS A 520 -13.82 21.23 -9.32
CA LYS A 520 -12.40 21.62 -9.56
C LYS A 520 -11.74 20.88 -10.72
N TYR A 521 -12.15 19.65 -11.04
CA TYR A 521 -11.47 18.80 -12.03
C TYR A 521 -12.01 19.01 -13.45
N PHE A 522 -13.33 19.17 -13.64
CA PHE A 522 -13.89 19.47 -14.97
C PHE A 522 -13.57 20.89 -15.45
N ALA A 523 -13.46 21.86 -14.52
CA ALA A 523 -13.04 23.22 -14.85
C ALA A 523 -11.59 23.31 -15.42
N VAL A 524 -10.75 22.29 -15.20
CA VAL A 524 -9.38 22.22 -15.76
C VAL A 524 -9.35 21.56 -17.13
N LEU A 525 -10.32 20.68 -17.44
CA LEU A 525 -10.49 20.07 -18.76
C LEU A 525 -11.19 21.03 -19.73
N ASP A 526 -12.13 21.87 -19.25
CA ASP A 526 -12.90 22.83 -20.06
C ASP A 526 -12.09 24.00 -20.65
N VAL A 527 -10.83 24.19 -20.25
CA VAL A 527 -9.98 25.26 -20.85
C VAL A 527 -9.27 24.80 -22.13
N THR A 528 -9.46 23.55 -22.59
CA THR A 528 -8.80 23.06 -23.83
C THR A 528 -9.68 22.23 -24.78
N THR A 529 -11.00 22.25 -24.65
CA THR A 529 -11.91 21.55 -25.60
C THR A 529 -12.99 22.47 -26.16
N SER A 530 -12.57 23.49 -26.91
CA SER A 530 -13.38 23.99 -28.02
C SER A 530 -13.15 23.09 -29.23
N LEU A 531 -13.75 21.90 -29.22
CA LEU A 531 -13.91 21.04 -30.40
C LEU A 531 -15.10 20.10 -30.13
N THR A 532 -16.28 20.69 -30.29
CA THR A 532 -17.54 19.98 -30.50
C THR A 532 -17.47 19.28 -31.87
N VAL A 533 -17.36 17.95 -31.90
CA VAL A 533 -18.04 17.12 -32.91
C VAL A 533 -18.42 15.80 -32.24
N GLY A 534 -19.71 15.46 -32.34
CA GLY A 534 -20.31 14.29 -31.69
C GLY A 534 -19.93 12.94 -32.30
N VAL A 535 -20.57 11.93 -31.71
CA VAL A 535 -20.73 10.50 -32.10
C VAL A 535 -20.07 9.53 -31.11
N GLY A 536 -20.95 8.79 -30.41
CA GLY A 536 -20.76 7.38 -30.00
C GLY A 536 -19.70 7.05 -28.96
N LEU A 537 -20.14 6.83 -27.70
CA LEU A 537 -19.32 6.24 -26.64
C LEU A 537 -18.92 4.79 -26.98
N ALA A 538 -17.64 4.58 -27.29
CA ALA A 538 -16.96 3.29 -27.16
C ALA A 538 -16.02 3.34 -25.94
N PRO A 539 -15.77 2.21 -25.24
CA PRO A 539 -14.91 2.20 -24.05
C PRO A 539 -13.48 2.64 -24.42
N PHE A 540 -12.98 3.62 -23.66
CA PHE A 540 -11.68 4.27 -23.87
C PHE A 540 -10.54 3.26 -23.71
N ASN A 541 -9.88 2.89 -24.81
CA ASN A 541 -8.77 1.94 -24.82
C ASN A 541 -7.45 2.64 -24.49
N PHE A 542 -7.04 2.56 -23.23
CA PHE A 542 -5.87 3.22 -22.64
C PHE A 542 -4.54 2.86 -23.34
N SER A 543 -4.44 1.70 -23.99
CA SER A 543 -3.23 1.28 -24.71
C SER A 543 -2.99 2.05 -26.02
N SER A 544 -4.05 2.47 -26.70
CA SER A 544 -3.94 3.24 -27.95
C SER A 544 -3.50 4.68 -27.73
N PHE A 545 -3.99 5.31 -26.65
CA PHE A 545 -3.68 6.70 -26.31
C PHE A 545 -2.23 6.92 -25.88
N ILE A 546 -1.61 5.93 -25.25
CA ILE A 546 -0.19 5.97 -24.86
C ILE A 546 0.71 5.85 -26.10
N ASN A 547 0.36 5.02 -27.07
CA ASN A 547 1.17 4.82 -28.28
C ASN A 547 1.11 6.02 -29.24
N GLU A 548 -0.02 6.72 -29.36
CA GLU A 548 -0.13 7.86 -30.28
C GLU A 548 0.61 9.13 -29.83
N ARG A 549 0.90 9.31 -28.53
CA ARG A 549 1.56 10.54 -28.03
C ARG A 549 2.98 10.38 -27.52
N ILE A 550 3.45 9.15 -27.29
CA ILE A 550 4.87 8.91 -26.97
C ILE A 550 5.73 8.89 -28.25
N GLY A 551 5.11 8.74 -29.42
CA GLY A 551 5.82 8.70 -30.72
C GLY A 551 6.29 10.05 -31.29
N GLU A 552 5.87 11.20 -30.76
CA GLU A 552 6.19 12.51 -31.37
C GLU A 552 7.19 13.38 -30.58
N SER A 553 7.82 12.85 -29.53
CA SER A 553 8.95 13.55 -28.90
C SER A 553 9.89 12.57 -28.18
N PHE A 554 10.76 11.93 -28.96
CA PHE A 554 12.06 11.44 -28.51
C PHE A 554 13.15 12.14 -29.30
#